data_AF-A0A9D1RWU3-F1
#
_entry.id   AF-A0A9D1RWU3-F1
#
_cell.length_a   1.000
_cell.length_b   1.000
_cell.length_c   1.000
_cell.angle_alpha   90.00
_cell.angle_beta   90.00
_cell.angle_gamma   90.00
#
_symmetry.space_group_name_H-M   'P 1'
#
loop_
_entity.id
_entity.type
_entity.pdbx_description
1 polymer ?
#
loop_
_entity_poly.entity_id
_entity_poly.type
_entity_poly.pdbx_seq_one_letter_code
_entity_poly.pdbx_strand_id
1 'polypeptide(L)'
;PHPSLRDEANMMCSSLMELGALICTARNPQCDSCPISHHCAWVAAGKPAPTAEETAAAAKRVQKFEGTDRQCRGKIMALLRDRGAAGAAWREIDVLWPDKVQLTRAAESLVTDGLVERAGDTWRLPHI
;
A
#
# COMPACT_ATOMS: atom_id res chain seq x y z
N PRO A 1 30.98 -12.22 13.14
CA PRO A 1 29.68 -11.63 13.54
C PRO A 1 28.55 -12.29 12.74
N HIS A 2 27.70 -13.07 13.41
CA HIS A 2 26.48 -13.56 12.78
C HIS A 2 25.54 -12.37 12.55
N PRO A 3 24.91 -12.27 11.37
CA PRO A 3 23.89 -11.25 11.13
C PRO A 3 22.80 -11.35 12.20
N SER A 4 22.22 -10.21 12.58
CA SER A 4 21.08 -10.24 13.51
C SER A 4 19.87 -10.86 12.81
N LEU A 5 18.92 -11.39 13.57
CA LEU A 5 17.64 -11.87 13.03
C LEU A 5 16.92 -10.80 12.17
N ARG A 6 17.10 -9.52 12.50
CA ARG A 6 16.55 -8.41 11.71
C ARG A 6 17.23 -8.28 10.36
N ASP A 7 18.55 -8.47 10.30
CA ASP A 7 19.31 -8.37 9.04
C ASP A 7 18.97 -9.54 8.11
N GLU A 8 18.85 -10.75 8.66
CA GLU A 8 18.39 -11.93 7.92
C GLU A 8 16.97 -11.74 7.38
N ALA A 9 16.06 -11.22 8.22
CA ALA A 9 14.69 -10.92 7.81
C ALA A 9 14.64 -9.87 6.69
N ASN A 10 15.43 -8.80 6.81
CA ASN A 10 15.52 -7.75 5.78
C ASN A 10 16.04 -8.30 4.46
N MET A 11 17.10 -9.12 4.49
CA MET A 11 17.68 -9.76 3.31
C MET A 11 16.69 -10.72 2.63
N MET A 12 15.95 -11.51 3.43
CA MET A 12 14.89 -12.38 2.93
C MET A 12 13.79 -11.56 2.24
N CYS A 13 13.29 -10.51 2.88
CA CYS A 13 12.27 -9.64 2.31
C CYS A 13 12.72 -9.01 0.99
N SER A 14 13.94 -8.46 0.93
CA SER A 14 14.45 -7.86 -0.30
C SER A 14 14.65 -8.90 -1.41
N SER A 15 15.16 -10.08 -1.08
CA SER A 15 15.36 -11.17 -2.05
C SER A 15 14.03 -11.68 -2.63
N LEU A 16 12.99 -11.79 -1.80
CA LEU A 16 11.65 -12.19 -2.26
C LEU A 16 11.03 -11.14 -3.20
N MET A 17 11.21 -9.85 -2.90
CA MET A 17 10.75 -8.76 -3.77
C MET A 17 11.46 -8.81 -5.12
N GLU A 18 12.79 -8.99 -5.13
CA GLU A 18 13.58 -9.06 -6.36
C GLU A 18 13.21 -10.28 -7.21
N LEU A 19 13.01 -11.44 -6.56
CA LEU A 19 12.55 -12.64 -7.23
C LEU A 19 11.19 -12.42 -7.92
N GLY A 20 10.23 -11.78 -7.25
CA GLY A 20 8.92 -11.46 -7.82
C GLY A 20 8.96 -10.41 -8.94
N ALA A 21 9.91 -9.49 -8.87
CA ALA A 21 10.08 -8.43 -9.87
C ALA A 21 10.74 -8.94 -11.16
N LEU A 22 11.77 -9.79 -11.05
CA LEU A 22 12.61 -10.17 -12.18
C LEU A 22 12.29 -11.56 -12.76
N ILE A 23 11.88 -12.52 -11.92
CA ILE A 23 11.78 -13.93 -12.31
C ILE A 23 10.35 -14.43 -12.19
N CYS A 24 9.77 -14.40 -10.99
CA CYS A 24 8.44 -14.94 -10.68
C CYS A 24 7.33 -13.91 -10.99
N THR A 25 7.30 -13.41 -12.23
CA THR A 25 6.34 -12.37 -12.64
C THR A 25 4.93 -12.94 -12.86
N ALA A 26 3.91 -12.10 -12.70
CA ALA A 26 2.51 -12.53 -12.72
C ALA A 26 2.02 -13.09 -14.08
N ARG A 27 2.62 -12.67 -15.21
CA ARG A 27 2.15 -13.06 -16.55
C ARG A 27 3.06 -14.05 -17.26
N ASN A 28 4.38 -13.90 -17.11
CA ASN A 28 5.34 -14.73 -17.81
C ASN A 28 6.56 -15.01 -16.91
N PRO A 29 6.43 -15.91 -15.92
CA PRO A 29 7.51 -16.21 -15.00
C PRO A 29 8.65 -16.98 -15.69
N GLN A 30 9.88 -16.60 -15.40
CA GLN A 30 11.09 -17.28 -15.91
C GLN A 30 11.43 -18.49 -15.04
N CYS A 31 10.55 -19.50 -15.00
CA CYS A 31 10.71 -20.64 -14.09
C CYS A 31 12.02 -21.42 -14.30
N ASP A 32 12.56 -21.44 -15.51
CA ASP A 32 13.78 -22.19 -15.85
C ASP A 32 15.03 -21.55 -15.22
N SER A 33 15.00 -20.25 -14.95
CA SER A 33 16.05 -19.51 -14.22
C SER A 33 15.72 -19.30 -12.74
N CYS A 34 14.56 -19.80 -12.26
CA CYS A 34 14.11 -19.56 -10.90
C CYS A 34 14.91 -20.41 -9.89
N PRO A 35 15.58 -19.79 -8.91
CA PRO A 35 16.47 -20.51 -7.98
C PRO A 35 15.72 -21.46 -7.03
N ILE A 36 14.39 -21.32 -6.90
CA ILE A 36 13.55 -22.13 -6.03
C ILE A 36 12.55 -23.00 -6.80
N SER A 37 12.72 -23.16 -8.12
CA SER A 37 11.79 -23.92 -8.98
C SER A 37 11.57 -25.35 -8.49
N HIS A 38 12.61 -26.00 -7.99
CA HIS A 38 12.57 -27.36 -7.43
C HIS A 38 11.71 -27.50 -6.16
N HIS A 39 11.46 -26.39 -5.46
CA HIS A 39 10.60 -26.34 -4.26
C HIS A 39 9.24 -25.69 -4.53
N CYS A 40 8.99 -25.23 -5.76
CA CYS A 40 7.78 -24.50 -6.10
C CYS A 40 6.61 -25.46 -6.33
N ALA A 41 5.64 -25.46 -5.41
CA ALA A 41 4.43 -26.28 -5.53
C ALA A 41 3.62 -26.00 -6.81
N TRP A 42 3.58 -24.74 -7.28
CA TRP A 42 2.89 -24.38 -8.52
C TRP A 42 3.58 -24.97 -9.77
N VAL A 43 4.91 -25.01 -9.79
CA VAL A 43 5.67 -25.68 -10.87
C VAL A 43 5.47 -27.20 -10.80
N ALA A 44 5.53 -27.79 -9.60
CA ALA A 44 5.28 -29.22 -9.38
C ALA A 44 3.86 -29.64 -9.83
N ALA A 45 2.89 -28.74 -9.71
CA ALA A 45 1.52 -28.93 -10.20
C ALA A 45 1.36 -28.73 -11.74
N GLY A 46 2.45 -28.47 -12.47
CA GLY A 46 2.41 -28.29 -13.93
C GLY A 46 2.07 -26.88 -14.39
N LYS A 47 2.29 -25.85 -13.55
CA LYS A 47 2.02 -24.44 -13.85
C LYS A 47 0.55 -24.19 -14.29
N PRO A 48 -0.46 -24.66 -13.53
CA PRO A 48 -1.85 -24.49 -13.91
C PRO A 48 -2.21 -23.01 -14.01
N ALA A 49 -2.94 -22.65 -15.07
CA ALA A 49 -3.54 -21.33 -15.19
C ALA A 49 -4.65 -21.16 -14.15
N PRO A 50 -4.89 -19.93 -13.64
CA PRO A 50 -6.04 -19.65 -12.79
C PRO A 50 -7.34 -20.08 -13.46
N THR A 51 -8.25 -20.66 -12.69
CA THR A 51 -9.59 -20.99 -13.18
C THR A 51 -10.37 -19.73 -13.52
N ALA A 52 -11.42 -19.89 -14.33
CA ALA A 52 -12.35 -18.79 -14.62
C ALA A 52 -13.01 -18.25 -13.34
N GLU A 53 -13.29 -19.12 -12.37
CA GLU A 53 -13.85 -18.74 -11.07
C GLU A 53 -12.87 -17.91 -10.24
N GLU A 54 -11.61 -18.34 -10.14
CA GLU A 54 -10.56 -17.58 -9.44
C GLU A 54 -10.31 -16.22 -10.09
N THR A 55 -10.33 -16.18 -11.43
CA THR A 55 -10.19 -14.93 -12.18
C THR A 55 -11.36 -13.99 -11.93
N ALA A 56 -12.59 -14.50 -11.95
CA ALA A 56 -13.79 -13.72 -11.66
C ALA A 56 -13.84 -13.24 -10.19
N ALA A 57 -13.40 -14.08 -9.25
CA ALA A 57 -13.31 -13.74 -7.84
C ALA A 57 -12.28 -12.62 -7.60
N ALA A 58 -11.12 -12.68 -8.27
CA ALA A 58 -10.11 -11.62 -8.21
C ALA A 58 -10.65 -10.28 -8.73
N ALA A 59 -11.40 -10.29 -9.84
CA ALA A 59 -12.03 -9.09 -10.38
C ALA A 59 -13.08 -8.48 -9.42
N LYS A 60 -13.87 -9.32 -8.74
CA LYS A 60 -14.89 -8.87 -7.77
C LYS A 60 -14.30 -8.27 -6.50
N ARG A 61 -13.10 -8.69 -6.08
CA ARG A 61 -12.43 -8.20 -4.86
C ARG A 61 -11.88 -6.77 -4.99
N VAL A 62 -11.89 -6.18 -6.19
CA VAL A 62 -11.45 -4.80 -6.35
C VAL A 62 -12.50 -3.85 -5.75
N GLN A 63 -12.22 -3.36 -4.55
CA GLN A 63 -13.01 -2.30 -3.93
C GLN A 63 -13.04 -1.08 -4.87
N LYS A 64 -14.22 -0.51 -5.10
CA LYS A 64 -14.35 0.76 -5.84
C LYS A 64 -13.54 1.82 -5.09
N PHE A 65 -12.77 2.64 -5.82
CA PHE A 65 -11.98 3.71 -5.20
C PHE A 65 -12.88 4.81 -4.63
N GLU A 66 -13.95 5.14 -5.36
CA GLU A 66 -14.93 6.15 -4.98
C GLU A 66 -15.64 5.79 -3.66
N GLY A 67 -15.68 6.74 -2.73
CA GLY A 67 -16.31 6.59 -1.41
C GLY A 67 -15.43 5.96 -0.32
N THR A 68 -14.16 5.66 -0.62
CA THR A 68 -13.29 4.92 0.32
C THR A 68 -12.44 5.84 1.19
N ASP A 69 -11.95 5.31 2.31
CA ASP A 69 -10.98 6.01 3.16
C ASP A 69 -9.72 6.35 2.40
N ARG A 70 -9.30 5.49 1.48
CA ARG A 70 -8.14 5.75 0.61
C ARG A 70 -8.36 7.03 -0.21
N GLN A 71 -9.55 7.22 -0.76
CA GLN A 71 -9.88 8.43 -1.50
C GLN A 71 -9.95 9.66 -0.58
N CYS A 72 -10.64 9.54 0.55
CA CYS A 72 -10.77 10.61 1.53
C CYS A 72 -9.39 11.09 2.04
N ARG A 73 -8.53 10.15 2.46
CA ARG A 73 -7.12 10.42 2.81
C ARG A 73 -6.37 11.11 1.68
N GLY A 74 -6.57 10.66 0.44
CA GLY A 74 -5.96 11.27 -0.74
C GLY A 74 -6.35 12.74 -0.94
N LYS A 75 -7.61 13.11 -0.68
CA LYS A 75 -8.09 14.50 -0.73
C LYS A 75 -7.44 15.36 0.35
N ILE A 76 -7.34 14.85 1.58
CA ILE A 76 -6.63 15.55 2.68
C ILE A 76 -5.17 15.78 2.30
N MET A 77 -4.46 14.72 1.88
CA MET A 77 -3.06 14.81 1.48
C MET A 77 -2.84 15.79 0.32
N ALA A 78 -3.77 15.85 -0.64
CA ALA A 78 -3.71 16.81 -1.74
C ALA A 78 -3.84 18.26 -1.26
N LEU A 79 -4.79 18.55 -0.37
CA LEU A 79 -4.93 19.88 0.24
C LEU A 79 -3.65 20.28 1.01
N LEU A 80 -3.10 19.38 1.83
CA LEU A 80 -1.92 19.69 2.63
C LEU A 80 -0.67 19.92 1.76
N ARG A 81 -0.54 19.20 0.63
CA ARG A 81 0.52 19.48 -0.35
C ARG A 81 0.37 20.84 -1.00
N ASP A 82 -0.86 21.22 -1.37
CA ASP A 82 -1.15 22.54 -1.96
C ASP A 82 -0.83 23.69 -0.99
N ARG A 83 -1.08 23.49 0.31
CA ARG A 83 -0.75 24.48 1.36
C ARG A 83 0.73 24.51 1.76
N GLY A 84 1.48 23.45 1.48
CA GLY A 84 2.88 23.33 1.85
C GLY A 84 3.11 23.44 3.38
N ALA A 85 4.20 24.07 3.78
CA ALA A 85 4.62 24.18 5.18
C ALA A 85 3.62 24.91 6.09
N ALA A 86 2.76 25.76 5.51
CA ALA A 86 1.73 26.47 6.26
C ALA A 86 0.64 25.53 6.81
N GLY A 87 0.41 24.39 6.14
CA GLY A 87 -0.66 23.47 6.50
C GLY A 87 -2.06 24.03 6.29
N ALA A 88 -3.06 23.33 6.82
CA ALA A 88 -4.47 23.70 6.73
C ALA A 88 -5.14 23.66 8.11
N ALA A 89 -6.09 24.55 8.34
CA ALA A 89 -6.96 24.47 9.50
C ALA A 89 -8.03 23.36 9.31
N TRP A 90 -8.57 22.82 10.41
CA TRP A 90 -9.62 21.80 10.34
C TRP A 90 -10.82 22.22 9.47
N ARG A 91 -11.21 23.50 9.51
CA ARG A 91 -12.31 24.05 8.67
C ARG A 91 -12.09 23.88 7.16
N GLU A 92 -10.84 23.82 6.71
CA GLU A 92 -10.50 23.60 5.30
C GLU A 92 -10.53 22.11 4.95
N ILE A 93 -10.20 21.25 5.90
CA ILE A 93 -10.28 19.79 5.76
C ILE A 93 -11.75 19.34 5.79
N ASP A 94 -12.55 19.92 6.70
CA ASP A 94 -13.94 19.54 6.92
C ASP A 94 -14.77 19.59 5.63
N VAL A 95 -14.52 20.57 4.76
CA VAL A 95 -15.27 20.74 3.51
C VAL A 95 -14.88 19.76 2.40
N LEU A 96 -13.80 18.98 2.55
CA LEU A 96 -13.31 18.07 1.50
C LEU A 96 -14.20 16.85 1.29
N TRP A 97 -15.00 16.48 2.29
CA TRP A 97 -15.73 15.23 2.30
C TRP A 97 -17.10 15.35 2.99
N PRO A 98 -18.16 14.74 2.41
CA PRO A 98 -19.51 14.86 2.96
C PRO A 98 -19.70 14.08 4.26
N ASP A 99 -19.17 12.86 4.35
CA ASP A 99 -19.27 12.02 5.55
C ASP A 99 -18.24 12.45 6.61
N LYS A 100 -18.69 13.17 7.64
CA LYS A 100 -17.82 13.71 8.68
C LYS A 100 -17.18 12.64 9.56
N VAL A 101 -17.88 11.52 9.78
CA VAL A 101 -17.35 10.41 10.58
C VAL A 101 -16.20 9.75 9.83
N GLN A 102 -16.40 9.52 8.52
CA GLN A 102 -15.34 9.00 7.66
C GLN A 102 -14.16 9.96 7.55
N LEU A 103 -14.41 11.26 7.41
CA LEU A 103 -13.39 12.29 7.29
C LEU A 103 -12.50 12.35 8.55
N THR A 104 -13.11 12.42 9.73
CA THR A 104 -12.38 12.43 11.00
C THR A 104 -11.53 11.17 11.16
N ARG A 105 -12.11 9.99 10.92
CA ARG A 105 -11.38 8.72 10.98
C ARG A 105 -10.23 8.65 9.98
N ALA A 106 -10.42 9.16 8.76
CA ALA A 106 -9.38 9.23 7.74
C ALA A 106 -8.25 10.19 8.15
N ALA A 107 -8.57 11.38 8.67
CA ALA A 107 -7.60 12.35 9.14
C ALA A 107 -6.79 11.82 10.34
N GLU A 108 -7.44 11.19 11.31
CA GLU A 108 -6.78 10.56 12.46
C GLU A 108 -5.86 9.42 12.03
N SER A 109 -6.29 8.58 11.08
CA SER A 109 -5.45 7.51 10.55
C SER A 109 -4.16 8.03 9.89
N LEU A 110 -4.21 9.21 9.26
CA LEU A 110 -3.01 9.83 8.67
C LEU A 110 -2.01 10.29 9.74
N VAL A 111 -2.50 10.71 10.91
CA VAL A 111 -1.65 11.07 12.06
C VAL A 111 -1.03 9.82 12.66
N THR A 112 -1.82 8.77 12.86
CA THR A 112 -1.34 7.46 13.35
C THR A 112 -0.28 6.86 12.44
N ASP A 113 -0.45 6.99 11.12
CA ASP A 113 0.50 6.50 10.12
C ASP A 113 1.77 7.39 10.01
N GLY A 114 1.84 8.51 10.74
CA GLY A 114 2.96 9.47 10.68
C GLY A 114 3.04 10.25 9.36
N LEU A 115 1.93 10.32 8.60
CA LEU A 115 1.85 11.01 7.31
C LEU A 115 1.39 12.47 7.43
N VAL A 116 0.78 12.84 8.55
CA VAL A 116 0.30 14.18 8.88
C VAL A 116 0.59 14.43 10.36
N GLU A 117 0.96 15.66 10.71
CA GLU A 117 1.13 16.10 12.09
C GLU A 117 0.17 17.25 12.43
N ARG A 118 -0.16 17.35 13.72
CA ARG A 118 -0.99 18.43 14.28
C ARG A 118 -0.11 19.40 15.07
N ALA A 119 -0.06 20.65 14.62
CA ALA A 119 0.60 21.76 15.31
C ALA A 119 -0.47 22.75 15.79
N GLY A 120 -1.00 22.53 17.00
CA GLY A 120 -2.17 23.24 17.49
C GLY A 120 -3.39 22.97 16.61
N ASP A 121 -3.99 24.02 16.05
CA ASP A 121 -5.14 23.95 15.14
C ASP A 121 -4.77 23.67 13.67
N THR A 122 -3.47 23.57 13.39
CA THR A 122 -2.96 23.38 12.03
C THR A 122 -2.60 21.92 11.79
N TRP A 123 -3.08 21.37 10.67
CA TRP A 123 -2.71 20.06 10.14
C TRP A 123 -1.71 20.27 9.01
N ARG A 124 -0.59 19.55 9.01
CA ARG A 124 0.44 19.71 7.98
C ARG A 124 1.21 18.42 7.72
N LEU A 125 1.91 18.36 6.61
CA LEU A 125 2.82 17.25 6.33
C LEU A 125 4.02 17.31 7.29
N PRO A 126 4.59 16.15 7.70
CA PRO A 126 5.82 16.10 8.48
C PRO A 126 6.96 16.82 7.74
N HIS A 127 7.75 17.59 8.47
CA HIS A 127 9.01 18.16 7.95
C HIS A 127 10.06 17.04 7.96
N ILE A 128 10.50 16.61 6.77
CA ILE A 128 11.63 15.69 6.59
C ILE A 128 12.89 16.52 6.35
#